data_AF-Q16WE9-F1
#
_entry.id   AF-Q16WE9-F1
#
_cell.length_a   1.000
_cell.length_b   1.000
_cell.length_c   1.000
_cell.angle_alpha   90.00
_cell.angle_beta   90.00
_cell.angle_gamma   90.00
#
_symmetry.space_group_name_H-M   'P 1'
#
loop_
_entity.id
_entity.type
_entity.pdbx_description
1 polymer ?
#
loop_
_entity_poly.entity_id
_entity_poly.type
_entity_poly.pdbx_seq_one_letter_code
_entity_poly.pdbx_strand_id
1 'polypeptide(L)'
;QVAKELVFGNCGVMSANLVGKGYVEMTGVDPETSHDIAEQIIAKGGHSEAQIQRSKNQAEEGILLAAGERLLFEECQTCFEAISRNSFYMGDVGNATKMNLVLQMISGVMLAGIAERLALADREGLQQKDVLEVLELTSMSSELVMQKGNAIIKGEFPPQQELKHMQKDLKLELNMTEGLEHPLPITAASNEVYKHAKRLSYGSHDSSAVNVRARF
;
A
#
# COMPACT_ATOMS: atom_id res chain seq x y z
N GLN A 1 4.02 6.54 13.47
CA GLN A 1 4.37 6.19 14.86
C GLN A 1 5.54 5.19 14.92
N VAL A 2 5.39 3.94 14.44
CA VAL A 2 6.45 2.90 14.59
C VAL A 2 7.76 3.26 13.90
N ALA A 3 7.72 3.78 12.66
CA ALA A 3 8.94 4.21 11.95
C ALA A 3 9.72 5.29 12.73
N LYS A 4 9.02 6.36 13.17
CA LYS A 4 9.61 7.41 14.02
C LYS A 4 10.20 6.85 15.32
N GLU A 5 9.58 5.85 15.94
CA GLU A 5 10.10 5.22 17.15
C GLU A 5 11.37 4.39 16.88
N LEU A 6 11.44 3.67 15.75
CA LEU A 6 12.65 2.95 15.33
C LEU A 6 13.83 3.89 15.02
N VAL A 7 13.53 5.10 14.52
CA VAL A 7 14.56 6.09 14.19
C VAL A 7 14.97 6.92 15.40
N PHE A 8 14.00 7.47 16.13
CA PHE A 8 14.20 8.47 17.20
C PHE A 8 14.13 7.90 18.61
N GLY A 9 13.67 6.67 18.80
CA GLY A 9 13.51 6.06 20.11
C GLY A 9 14.81 5.76 20.82
N ASN A 10 14.70 5.32 22.08
CA ASN A 10 15.84 4.84 22.84
C ASN A 10 16.43 3.60 22.14
N CYS A 11 17.72 3.66 21.77
CA CYS A 11 18.40 2.68 20.92
C CYS A 11 17.93 2.64 19.44
N GLY A 12 17.29 3.72 18.97
CA GLY A 12 16.92 3.88 17.56
C GLY A 12 18.11 4.24 16.67
N VAL A 13 17.87 4.33 15.35
CA VAL A 13 18.88 4.61 14.32
C VAL A 13 19.72 5.85 14.65
N MET A 14 19.11 6.89 15.24
CA MET A 14 19.80 8.14 15.58
C MET A 14 20.83 8.04 16.70
N SER A 15 20.84 6.94 17.45
CA SER A 15 21.85 6.65 18.49
C SER A 15 23.14 6.05 17.91
N ALA A 16 23.12 5.58 16.66
CA ALA A 16 24.28 5.02 16.00
C ALA A 16 25.17 6.11 15.36
N ASN A 17 26.44 5.77 15.10
CA ASN A 17 27.30 6.58 14.22
C ASN A 17 26.90 6.31 12.75
N LEU A 18 26.38 7.35 12.08
CA LEU A 18 25.88 7.31 10.71
C LEU A 18 26.87 7.88 9.67
N VAL A 19 28.05 8.35 10.09
CA VAL A 19 29.06 8.87 9.16
C VAL A 19 29.44 7.79 8.14
N GLY A 20 29.27 8.11 6.86
CA GLY A 20 29.54 7.20 5.75
C GLY A 20 28.54 6.05 5.60
N LYS A 21 27.36 6.13 6.22
CA LYS A 21 26.29 5.13 6.11
C LYS A 21 25.05 5.72 5.44
N GLY A 22 24.31 4.87 4.74
CA GLY A 22 22.99 5.17 4.21
C GLY A 22 21.89 4.49 5.02
N TYR A 23 20.75 5.17 5.15
CA TYR A 23 19.52 4.62 5.70
C TYR A 23 18.42 4.65 4.63
N VAL A 24 17.85 3.49 4.34
CA VAL A 24 16.75 3.33 3.38
C VAL A 24 15.46 3.00 4.15
N GLU A 25 14.52 3.94 4.19
CA GLU A 25 13.21 3.73 4.82
C GLU A 25 12.26 3.04 3.84
N MET A 26 11.83 1.83 4.17
CA MET A 26 10.91 1.03 3.34
C MET A 26 9.52 0.84 3.95
N THR A 27 9.28 1.44 5.12
CA THR A 27 8.01 1.41 5.80
C THR A 27 7.01 2.30 5.07
N GLY A 28 5.79 1.82 4.85
CA GLY A 28 4.70 2.66 4.39
C GLY A 28 4.31 3.67 5.48
N VAL A 29 4.64 4.94 5.28
CA VAL A 29 4.35 6.06 6.17
C VAL A 29 3.63 7.17 5.41
N ASP A 30 3.14 8.22 6.09
CA ASP A 30 2.73 9.46 5.44
C ASP A 30 3.96 10.28 4.98
N PRO A 31 3.79 11.18 3.97
CA PRO A 31 4.89 11.99 3.47
C PRO A 31 5.55 12.87 4.54
N GLU A 32 4.78 13.42 5.48
CA GLU A 32 5.29 14.23 6.59
C GLU A 32 6.24 13.42 7.47
N THR A 33 5.84 12.21 7.87
CA THR A 33 6.69 11.28 8.61
C THR A 33 7.97 10.92 7.84
N SER A 34 7.89 10.72 6.53
CA SER A 34 9.07 10.47 5.70
C SER A 34 10.04 11.68 5.72
N HIS A 35 9.50 12.89 5.54
CA HIS A 35 10.29 14.13 5.62
C HIS A 35 10.95 14.32 6.99
N ASP A 36 10.23 14.10 8.08
CA ASP A 36 10.77 14.22 9.44
C ASP A 36 11.95 13.25 9.67
N ILE A 37 11.82 12.00 9.19
CA ILE A 37 12.89 11.00 9.28
C ILE A 37 14.09 11.44 8.44
N ALA A 38 13.84 11.88 7.20
CA ALA A 38 14.89 12.33 6.30
C ALA A 38 15.70 13.50 6.86
N GLU A 39 15.02 14.54 7.36
CA GLU A 39 15.66 15.75 7.89
C GLU A 39 16.69 15.41 8.97
N GLN A 40 16.33 14.50 9.87
CA GLN A 40 17.18 14.10 10.99
C GLN A 40 18.35 13.20 10.56
N ILE A 41 18.12 12.30 9.58
CA ILE A 41 19.16 11.40 9.08
C ILE A 41 20.18 12.13 8.23
N ILE A 42 19.74 13.02 7.33
CA ILE A 42 20.60 13.77 6.40
C ILE A 42 21.66 14.60 7.13
N ALA A 43 21.36 15.05 8.35
CA ALA A 43 22.33 15.77 9.19
C ALA A 43 23.52 14.89 9.64
N LYS A 44 23.45 13.56 9.51
CA LYS A 44 24.43 12.61 10.06
C LYS A 44 24.90 11.53 9.08
N GLY A 45 24.15 11.26 8.00
CA GLY A 45 24.41 10.23 7.01
C GLY A 45 23.50 10.38 5.79
N GLY A 46 23.52 9.42 4.86
CA GLY A 46 22.67 9.43 3.67
C GLY A 46 21.25 8.92 3.95
N HIS A 47 20.25 9.46 3.24
CA HIS A 47 18.85 9.06 3.37
C HIS A 47 18.17 8.82 2.04
N SER A 48 17.39 7.73 1.96
CA SER A 48 16.49 7.43 0.86
C SER A 48 15.21 6.77 1.41
N GLU A 49 14.08 7.01 0.78
CA GLU A 49 12.86 6.20 0.96
C GLU A 49 12.70 5.25 -0.22
N ALA A 50 12.17 4.04 0.03
CA ALA A 50 11.92 3.06 -1.01
C ALA A 50 10.63 2.26 -0.75
N GLN A 51 9.62 2.42 -1.61
CA GLN A 51 8.33 1.74 -1.53
C GLN A 51 8.26 0.59 -2.53
N ILE A 52 7.85 -0.60 -2.09
CA ILE A 52 7.70 -1.78 -2.94
C ILE A 52 6.23 -1.91 -3.37
N GLN A 53 6.00 -1.98 -4.68
CA GLN A 53 4.73 -2.32 -5.30
C GLN A 53 4.76 -3.79 -5.72
N ARG A 54 4.22 -4.69 -4.89
CA ARG A 54 3.71 -6.04 -5.22
C ARG A 54 3.33 -6.77 -3.93
N SER A 55 2.61 -7.88 -4.06
CA SER A 55 2.33 -8.77 -2.94
C SER A 55 3.57 -9.57 -2.52
N LYS A 56 3.57 -10.08 -1.28
CA LYS A 56 4.68 -10.85 -0.68
C LYS A 56 5.24 -11.95 -1.58
N ASN A 57 4.39 -12.60 -2.39
CA ASN A 57 4.78 -13.76 -3.21
C ASN A 57 5.30 -13.37 -4.60
N GLN A 58 5.35 -12.08 -4.92
CA GLN A 58 5.74 -11.54 -6.23
C GLN A 58 6.82 -10.47 -6.10
N ALA A 59 7.59 -10.49 -5.01
CA ALA A 59 8.66 -9.51 -4.79
C ALA A 59 9.70 -9.51 -5.93
N GLU A 60 10.02 -10.69 -6.46
CA GLU A 60 10.96 -10.85 -7.59
C GLU A 60 10.46 -10.20 -8.90
N GLU A 61 9.14 -10.01 -9.05
CA GLU A 61 8.52 -9.25 -10.15
C GLU A 61 8.08 -7.84 -9.69
N GLY A 62 8.54 -7.44 -8.51
CA GLY A 62 8.22 -6.20 -7.83
C GLY A 62 8.71 -4.98 -8.56
N ILE A 63 8.01 -3.87 -8.34
CA ILE A 63 8.51 -2.55 -8.68
C ILE A 63 8.92 -1.85 -7.39
N LEU A 64 10.11 -1.28 -7.36
CA LEU A 64 10.59 -0.45 -6.27
C LEU A 64 10.56 1.02 -6.70
N LEU A 65 9.97 1.87 -5.88
CA LEU A 65 9.91 3.31 -6.07
C LEU A 65 10.81 3.93 -5.02
N ALA A 66 11.88 4.61 -5.40
CA ALA A 66 12.81 5.23 -4.46
C ALA A 66 12.87 6.74 -4.64
N ALA A 67 13.11 7.48 -3.56
CA ALA A 67 13.29 8.93 -3.57
C ALA A 67 14.24 9.37 -2.45
N GLY A 68 14.88 10.52 -2.60
CA GLY A 68 15.82 11.07 -1.63
C GLY A 68 17.17 11.33 -2.26
N GLU A 69 18.25 10.89 -1.62
CA GLU A 69 19.60 11.14 -2.13
C GLU A 69 19.91 10.26 -3.36
N ARG A 70 20.23 10.91 -4.48
CA ARG A 70 20.52 10.23 -5.75
C ARG A 70 21.70 9.28 -5.66
N LEU A 71 22.79 9.70 -5.01
CA LEU A 71 23.98 8.87 -4.85
C LEU A 71 23.68 7.61 -4.05
N LEU A 72 22.95 7.73 -2.94
CA LEU A 72 22.55 6.56 -2.14
C LEU A 72 21.64 5.60 -2.92
N PHE A 73 20.74 6.12 -3.76
CA PHE A 73 19.93 5.29 -4.66
C PHE A 73 20.81 4.47 -5.62
N GLU A 74 21.82 5.10 -6.23
CA GLU A 74 22.75 4.44 -7.15
C GLU A 74 23.63 3.40 -6.44
N GLU A 75 24.11 3.71 -5.22
CA GLU A 75 24.88 2.77 -4.40
C GLU A 75 24.04 1.56 -3.93
N CYS A 76 22.75 1.76 -3.65
CA CYS A 76 21.84 0.69 -3.24
C CYS A 76 21.28 -0.13 -4.42
N GLN A 77 21.69 0.17 -5.66
CA GLN A 77 21.05 -0.42 -6.83
C GLN A 77 21.13 -1.95 -6.86
N THR A 78 22.26 -2.54 -6.44
CA THR A 78 22.39 -4.00 -6.32
C THR A 78 21.42 -4.62 -5.32
N CYS A 79 21.11 -3.91 -4.21
CA CYS A 79 20.10 -4.33 -3.26
C CYS A 79 18.70 -4.23 -3.87
N PHE A 80 18.41 -3.15 -4.61
CA PHE A 80 17.10 -2.96 -5.25
C PHE A 80 16.85 -3.99 -6.36
N GLU A 81 17.86 -4.36 -7.13
CA GLU A 81 17.81 -5.43 -8.14
C GLU A 81 17.59 -6.81 -7.52
N ALA A 82 18.07 -7.04 -6.29
CA ALA A 82 17.80 -8.28 -5.55
C ALA A 82 16.38 -8.35 -4.97
N ILE A 83 15.76 -7.18 -4.71
CA ILE A 83 14.43 -7.08 -4.09
C ILE A 83 13.31 -6.97 -5.12
N SER A 84 13.59 -6.40 -6.30
CA SER A 84 12.59 -5.99 -7.28
C SER A 84 13.13 -6.15 -8.71
N ARG A 85 12.22 -6.36 -9.66
CA ARG A 85 12.56 -6.44 -11.09
C ARG A 85 12.94 -5.09 -11.68
N ASN A 86 12.28 -4.03 -11.20
CA ASN A 86 12.47 -2.67 -11.70
C ASN A 86 12.51 -1.71 -10.53
N SER A 87 13.50 -0.80 -10.53
CA SER A 87 13.58 0.32 -9.59
C SER A 87 13.43 1.65 -10.34
N PHE A 88 12.64 2.57 -9.77
CA PHE A 88 12.40 3.90 -10.31
C PHE A 88 12.79 4.95 -9.30
N TYR A 89 13.57 5.95 -9.74
CA TYR A 89 13.93 7.09 -8.92
C TYR A 89 12.94 8.23 -9.12
N MET A 90 12.31 8.67 -8.04
CA MET A 90 11.21 9.62 -7.99
C MET A 90 11.64 11.03 -7.54
N GLY A 91 12.95 11.30 -7.49
CA GLY A 91 13.46 12.62 -7.09
C GLY A 91 13.49 12.80 -5.59
N ASP A 92 12.94 13.91 -5.12
CA ASP A 92 13.03 14.34 -3.72
C ASP A 92 12.23 13.45 -2.76
N VAL A 93 12.67 13.41 -1.50
CA VAL A 93 12.01 12.69 -0.39
C VAL A 93 10.51 12.98 -0.38
N GLY A 94 9.72 11.96 -0.09
CA GLY A 94 8.26 12.00 -0.04
C GLY A 94 7.61 11.64 -1.37
N ASN A 95 8.30 11.74 -2.51
CA ASN A 95 7.70 11.44 -3.82
C ASN A 95 7.42 9.94 -4.01
N ALA A 96 8.29 9.04 -3.53
CA ALA A 96 8.02 7.61 -3.59
C ALA A 96 6.87 7.23 -2.64
N THR A 97 6.82 7.86 -1.45
CA THR A 97 5.72 7.69 -0.51
C THR A 97 4.38 8.16 -1.09
N LYS A 98 4.32 9.36 -1.67
CA LYS A 98 3.12 9.89 -2.35
C LYS A 98 2.67 8.97 -3.49
N MET A 99 3.59 8.55 -4.35
CA MET A 99 3.28 7.63 -5.45
C MET A 99 2.72 6.29 -4.93
N ASN A 100 3.30 5.74 -3.88
CA ASN A 100 2.78 4.53 -3.25
C ASN A 100 1.34 4.72 -2.74
N LEU A 101 1.06 5.81 -2.02
CA LEU A 101 -0.29 6.06 -1.50
C LEU A 101 -1.33 6.22 -2.62
N VAL A 102 -0.98 6.87 -3.74
CA VAL A 102 -1.82 6.93 -4.94
C VAL A 102 -2.16 5.53 -5.48
N LEU A 103 -1.17 4.65 -5.59
CA LEU A 103 -1.38 3.27 -6.07
C LEU A 103 -2.21 2.42 -5.09
N GLN A 104 -2.02 2.61 -3.78
CA GLN A 104 -2.82 1.95 -2.75
C GLN A 104 -4.27 2.46 -2.75
N MET A 105 -4.49 3.76 -2.97
CA MET A 105 -5.82 4.32 -3.12
C MET A 105 -6.59 3.67 -4.27
N ILE A 106 -5.98 3.60 -5.46
CA ILE A 106 -6.58 2.95 -6.64
C ILE A 106 -6.96 1.51 -6.30
N SER A 107 -6.02 0.75 -5.72
CA SER A 107 -6.22 -0.65 -5.38
C SER A 107 -7.33 -0.85 -4.35
N GLY A 108 -7.36 -0.05 -3.29
CA GLY A 108 -8.37 -0.13 -2.23
C GLY A 108 -9.78 0.23 -2.73
N VAL A 109 -9.91 1.28 -3.54
CA VAL A 109 -11.22 1.67 -4.14
C VAL A 109 -11.72 0.60 -5.11
N MET A 110 -10.85 0.08 -5.99
CA MET A 110 -11.23 -0.99 -6.91
C MET A 110 -11.73 -2.24 -6.16
N LEU A 111 -11.02 -2.63 -5.10
CA LEU A 111 -11.36 -3.82 -4.34
C LEU A 111 -12.67 -3.66 -3.54
N ALA A 112 -12.92 -2.49 -2.95
CA ALA A 112 -14.21 -2.18 -2.34
C ALA A 112 -15.36 -2.27 -3.38
N GLY A 113 -15.15 -1.72 -4.57
CA GLY A 113 -16.12 -1.78 -5.67
C GLY A 113 -16.42 -3.21 -6.14
N ILE A 114 -15.40 -4.05 -6.32
CA ILE A 114 -15.58 -5.46 -6.70
C ILE A 114 -16.35 -6.23 -5.62
N ALA A 115 -15.99 -6.03 -4.36
CA ALA A 115 -16.67 -6.66 -3.23
C ALA A 115 -18.16 -6.31 -3.19
N GLU A 116 -18.51 -5.03 -3.34
CA GLU A 116 -19.89 -4.57 -3.42
C GLU A 116 -20.66 -5.20 -4.59
N ARG A 117 -20.04 -5.24 -5.78
CA ARG A 117 -20.68 -5.75 -6.99
C ARG A 117 -20.89 -7.26 -6.96
N LEU A 118 -19.92 -8.03 -6.45
CA LEU A 118 -20.08 -9.47 -6.30
C LEU A 118 -21.17 -9.80 -5.27
N ALA A 119 -21.28 -9.03 -4.19
CA ALA A 119 -22.36 -9.21 -3.22
C ALA A 119 -23.75 -8.82 -3.78
N LEU A 120 -23.83 -7.78 -4.61
CA LEU A 120 -25.07 -7.44 -5.31
C LEU A 120 -25.47 -8.50 -6.34
N ALA A 121 -24.51 -9.00 -7.13
CA ALA A 121 -24.75 -10.06 -8.11
C ALA A 121 -25.38 -11.31 -7.48
N ASP A 122 -24.84 -11.76 -6.34
CA ASP A 122 -25.37 -12.89 -5.57
C ASP A 122 -26.85 -12.67 -5.17
N ARG A 123 -27.22 -11.43 -4.85
CA ARG A 123 -28.60 -11.06 -4.46
C ARG A 123 -29.57 -10.98 -5.64
N GLU A 124 -29.08 -10.57 -6.79
CA GLU A 124 -29.84 -10.56 -8.05
C GLU A 124 -29.93 -11.96 -8.68
N GLY A 125 -29.42 -13.00 -8.00
CA GLY A 125 -29.47 -14.38 -8.48
C GLY A 125 -28.43 -14.72 -9.54
N LEU A 126 -27.44 -13.85 -9.75
CA LEU A 126 -26.30 -14.12 -10.61
C LEU A 126 -25.24 -14.91 -9.86
N GLN A 127 -24.67 -15.92 -10.52
CA GLN A 127 -23.51 -16.61 -9.97
C GLN A 127 -22.30 -15.68 -10.00
N GLN A 128 -21.66 -15.47 -8.86
CA GLN A 128 -20.46 -14.62 -8.75
C GLN A 128 -19.33 -15.09 -9.68
N LYS A 129 -19.24 -16.40 -9.93
CA LYS A 129 -18.30 -17.00 -10.87
C LYS A 129 -18.53 -16.52 -12.30
N ASP A 130 -19.77 -16.53 -12.77
CA ASP A 130 -20.13 -16.07 -14.11
C ASP A 130 -19.83 -14.57 -14.28
N VAL A 131 -20.07 -13.77 -13.23
CA VAL A 131 -19.72 -12.35 -13.23
C VAL A 131 -18.22 -12.14 -13.40
N LEU A 132 -17.40 -12.92 -12.68
CA LEU A 132 -15.95 -12.80 -12.76
C LEU A 132 -15.41 -13.31 -14.10
N GLU A 133 -15.97 -14.39 -14.64
CA GLU A 133 -15.64 -14.92 -15.98
C GLU A 133 -15.97 -13.89 -17.09
N VAL A 134 -17.14 -13.24 -17.02
CA VAL A 134 -17.48 -12.18 -17.97
C VAL A 134 -16.55 -10.98 -17.81
N LEU A 135 -16.26 -10.57 -16.57
CA LEU A 135 -15.37 -9.45 -16.28
C LEU A 135 -13.97 -9.68 -16.88
N GLU A 136 -13.43 -10.89 -16.79
CA GLU A 136 -12.13 -11.28 -17.34
C GLU A 136 -12.01 -10.98 -18.84
N LEU A 137 -13.12 -11.09 -19.58
CA LEU A 137 -13.18 -10.84 -21.03
C LEU A 137 -13.36 -9.36 -21.38
N THR A 138 -13.55 -8.48 -20.40
CA THR A 138 -13.72 -7.04 -20.61
C THR A 138 -12.39 -6.28 -20.49
N SER A 139 -12.37 -5.03 -20.94
CA SER A 139 -11.25 -4.11 -20.73
C SER A 139 -11.04 -3.72 -19.26
N MET A 140 -11.93 -4.11 -18.35
CA MET A 140 -11.80 -3.87 -16.91
C MET A 140 -10.99 -4.96 -16.20
N SER A 141 -10.65 -6.05 -16.90
CA SER A 141 -9.87 -7.15 -16.35
C SER A 141 -8.48 -6.67 -15.91
N SER A 142 -8.09 -7.06 -14.71
CA SER A 142 -6.73 -6.90 -14.21
C SER A 142 -6.36 -8.07 -13.30
N GLU A 143 -5.07 -8.35 -13.18
CA GLU A 143 -4.56 -9.40 -12.30
C GLU A 143 -5.10 -9.24 -10.86
N LEU A 144 -5.12 -8.01 -10.34
CA LEU A 144 -5.64 -7.70 -9.01
C LEU A 144 -7.13 -8.03 -8.90
N VAL A 145 -7.95 -7.62 -9.87
CA VAL A 145 -9.40 -7.91 -9.87
C VAL A 145 -9.64 -9.43 -9.87
N MET A 146 -8.95 -10.16 -10.74
CA MET A 146 -9.12 -11.60 -10.87
C MET A 146 -8.67 -12.35 -9.62
N GLN A 147 -7.50 -12.00 -9.07
CA GLN A 147 -6.99 -12.65 -7.85
C GLN A 147 -7.91 -12.40 -6.65
N LYS A 148 -8.29 -11.14 -6.42
CA LYS A 148 -9.12 -10.79 -5.26
C LYS A 148 -10.58 -11.24 -5.42
N GLY A 149 -11.13 -11.17 -6.63
CA GLY A 149 -12.46 -11.69 -6.95
C GLY A 149 -12.56 -13.20 -6.70
N ASN A 150 -11.55 -13.97 -7.14
CA ASN A 150 -11.50 -15.41 -6.87
C ASN A 150 -11.39 -15.73 -5.37
N ALA A 151 -10.60 -14.96 -4.60
CA ALA A 151 -10.52 -15.12 -3.14
C ALA A 151 -11.88 -14.85 -2.47
N ILE A 152 -12.59 -13.81 -2.92
CA ILE A 152 -13.95 -13.47 -2.48
C ILE A 152 -14.93 -14.63 -2.74
N ILE A 153 -14.93 -15.19 -3.95
CA ILE A 153 -15.84 -16.29 -4.35
C ILE A 153 -15.56 -17.55 -3.51
N LYS A 154 -14.29 -17.85 -3.24
CA LYS A 154 -13.89 -18.99 -2.41
C LYS A 154 -14.20 -18.78 -0.92
N GLY A 155 -14.31 -17.53 -0.48
CA GLY A 155 -14.43 -17.18 0.94
C GLY A 155 -13.15 -17.43 1.74
N GLU A 156 -12.00 -17.50 1.06
CA GLU A 156 -10.69 -17.76 1.65
C GLU A 156 -9.80 -16.52 1.50
N PHE A 157 -9.24 -16.05 2.62
CA PHE A 157 -8.52 -14.77 2.65
C PHE A 157 -7.08 -14.90 3.18
N PRO A 158 -6.23 -15.76 2.58
CA PRO A 158 -4.83 -15.89 2.98
C PRO A 158 -4.10 -14.54 2.77
N PRO A 159 -3.44 -13.98 3.79
CA PRO A 159 -2.96 -12.60 3.76
C PRO A 159 -1.81 -12.42 2.75
N GLN A 160 -2.12 -11.82 1.60
CA GLN A 160 -1.12 -11.29 0.68
C GLN A 160 -0.84 -9.82 0.97
N GLN A 161 -1.90 -9.06 1.25
CA GLN A 161 -1.85 -7.73 1.84
C GLN A 161 -2.93 -7.67 2.92
N GLU A 162 -2.54 -7.52 4.18
CA GLU A 162 -3.51 -7.51 5.27
C GLU A 162 -4.48 -6.32 5.14
N LEU A 163 -5.75 -6.57 5.42
CA LEU A 163 -6.83 -5.58 5.36
C LEU A 163 -6.52 -4.35 6.22
N LYS A 164 -5.90 -4.54 7.39
CA LYS A 164 -5.51 -3.43 8.27
C LYS A 164 -4.48 -2.50 7.62
N HIS A 165 -3.64 -3.00 6.71
CA HIS A 165 -2.65 -2.20 6.01
C HIS A 165 -3.31 -1.40 4.88
N MET A 166 -4.17 -2.02 4.07
CA MET A 166 -4.98 -1.30 3.08
C MET A 166 -5.81 -0.19 3.73
N GLN A 167 -6.47 -0.48 4.86
CA GLN A 167 -7.22 0.53 5.63
C GLN A 167 -6.32 1.66 6.14
N LYS A 168 -5.09 1.34 6.59
CA LYS A 168 -4.11 2.34 7.02
C LYS A 168 -3.74 3.25 5.85
N ASP A 169 -3.45 2.69 4.68
CA ASP A 169 -3.01 3.46 3.52
C ASP A 169 -4.13 4.40 3.00
N LEU A 170 -5.39 3.92 2.93
CA LEU A 170 -6.54 4.79 2.63
C LEU A 170 -6.71 5.94 3.64
N LYS A 171 -6.43 5.68 4.92
CA LYS A 171 -6.44 6.74 5.94
C LYS A 171 -5.30 7.75 5.74
N LEU A 172 -4.10 7.28 5.41
CA LEU A 172 -2.96 8.18 5.14
C LEU A 172 -3.25 9.09 3.95
N GLU A 173 -3.87 8.56 2.89
CA GLU A 173 -4.26 9.33 1.71
C GLU A 173 -5.28 10.43 2.06
N LEU A 174 -6.34 10.09 2.81
CA LEU A 174 -7.35 11.07 3.25
C LEU A 174 -6.74 12.19 4.11
N ASN A 175 -5.78 11.85 4.98
CA ASN A 175 -5.08 12.82 5.79
C ASN A 175 -4.16 13.71 4.92
N MET A 176 -3.49 13.14 3.92
CA MET A 176 -2.59 13.88 3.02
C MET A 176 -3.36 14.94 2.21
N THR A 177 -4.58 14.64 1.77
CA THR A 177 -5.36 15.58 0.96
C THR A 177 -6.11 16.63 1.77
N GLU A 178 -6.22 16.47 3.09
CA GLU A 178 -6.82 17.46 3.99
C GLU A 178 -6.06 18.79 3.93
N GLY A 179 -4.72 18.74 3.97
CA GLY A 179 -3.86 19.92 3.82
C GLY A 179 -3.85 20.55 2.41
N LEU A 180 -4.41 19.85 1.42
CA LEU A 180 -4.54 20.32 0.04
C LEU A 180 -5.96 20.82 -0.29
N GLU A 181 -6.87 20.78 0.69
CA GLU A 181 -8.31 21.06 0.50
C GLU A 181 -8.92 20.25 -0.66
N HIS A 182 -8.39 19.03 -0.91
CA HIS A 182 -8.82 18.19 -2.02
C HIS A 182 -9.71 17.02 -1.53
N PRO A 183 -11.02 17.03 -1.83
CA PRO A 183 -11.93 16.00 -1.34
C PRO A 183 -11.79 14.69 -2.14
N LEU A 184 -11.72 13.56 -1.42
CA LEU A 184 -11.70 12.21 -2.00
C LEU A 184 -12.93 11.39 -1.54
N PRO A 185 -14.15 11.70 -2.04
CA PRO A 185 -15.38 11.12 -1.51
C PRO A 185 -15.48 9.60 -1.67
N ILE A 186 -14.98 9.06 -2.80
CA ILE A 186 -15.00 7.61 -3.07
C ILE A 186 -14.02 6.88 -2.15
N THR A 187 -12.83 7.45 -1.94
CA THR A 187 -11.82 6.93 -1.00
C THR A 187 -12.34 6.98 0.44
N ALA A 188 -13.03 8.06 0.82
CA ALA A 188 -13.64 8.19 2.14
C ALA A 188 -14.69 7.10 2.39
N ALA A 189 -15.60 6.87 1.45
CA ALA A 189 -16.58 5.79 1.52
C ALA A 189 -15.90 4.42 1.61
N SER A 190 -14.91 4.16 0.76
CA SER A 190 -14.15 2.90 0.74
C SER A 190 -13.45 2.66 2.09
N ASN A 191 -12.82 3.67 2.67
CA ASN A 191 -12.16 3.58 3.99
C ASN A 191 -13.15 3.18 5.09
N GLU A 192 -14.40 3.64 5.07
CA GLU A 192 -15.41 3.22 6.04
C GLU A 192 -15.81 1.74 5.88
N VAL A 193 -15.87 1.23 4.65
CA VAL A 193 -16.07 -0.21 4.39
C VAL A 193 -14.92 -1.03 4.99
N TYR A 194 -13.67 -0.60 4.76
CA TYR A 194 -12.49 -1.26 5.36
C TYR A 194 -12.47 -1.18 6.89
N LYS A 195 -12.82 -0.03 7.49
CA LYS A 195 -12.96 0.11 8.94
C LYS A 195 -14.02 -0.84 9.50
N HIS A 196 -15.12 -1.03 8.78
CA HIS A 196 -16.16 -1.97 9.17
C HIS A 196 -15.64 -3.42 9.18
N ALA A 197 -15.02 -3.89 8.09
CA ALA A 197 -14.44 -5.23 8.03
C ALA A 197 -13.37 -5.46 9.11
N LYS A 198 -12.52 -4.45 9.38
CA LYS A 198 -11.53 -4.48 10.46
C LYS A 198 -12.16 -4.65 11.84
N ARG A 199 -13.27 -3.96 12.14
CA ARG A 199 -14.03 -4.12 13.41
C ARG A 199 -14.61 -5.52 13.59
N LEU A 200 -14.88 -6.22 12.48
CA LEU A 200 -15.31 -7.62 12.48
C LEU A 200 -14.14 -8.62 12.59
N SER A 201 -12.95 -8.16 13.02
CA SER A 201 -11.75 -8.99 13.20
C SER A 201 -11.10 -9.53 11.91
N TYR A 202 -11.45 -8.97 10.74
CA TYR A 202 -10.79 -9.32 9.47
C TYR A 202 -9.49 -8.55 9.21
N GLY A 203 -9.02 -7.75 10.17
CA GLY A 203 -7.83 -6.89 9.99
C GLY A 203 -6.57 -7.64 9.55
N SER A 204 -6.35 -8.86 10.03
CA SER A 204 -5.18 -9.69 9.69
C SER A 204 -5.41 -10.63 8.50
N HIS A 205 -6.62 -10.64 7.93
CA HIS A 205 -6.91 -11.36 6.70
C HIS A 205 -6.50 -10.53 5.49
N ASP A 206 -6.48 -11.13 4.30
CA ASP A 206 -6.26 -10.38 3.07
C ASP A 206 -7.28 -9.23 2.89
N SER A 207 -6.86 -8.18 2.19
CA SER A 207 -7.72 -7.03 1.87
C SER A 207 -9.00 -7.41 1.13
N SER A 208 -9.04 -8.56 0.43
CA SER A 208 -10.26 -9.13 -0.17
C SER A 208 -11.35 -9.50 0.85
N ALA A 209 -11.00 -9.67 2.13
CA ALA A 209 -11.96 -9.85 3.22
C ALA A 209 -12.84 -8.61 3.47
N VAL A 210 -12.60 -7.49 2.78
CA VAL A 210 -13.51 -6.34 2.75
C VAL A 210 -14.91 -6.72 2.26
N ASN A 211 -15.04 -7.83 1.52
CA ASN A 211 -16.31 -8.40 1.11
C ASN A 211 -17.20 -8.89 2.26
N VAL A 212 -16.63 -9.16 3.45
CA VAL A 212 -17.41 -9.69 4.57
C VAL A 212 -18.48 -8.67 4.96
N ARG A 213 -19.72 -8.97 4.53
CA ARG A 213 -20.96 -8.16 4.61
C ARG A 213 -21.17 -7.02 3.60
N ALA A 214 -20.57 -7.07 2.41
CA ALA A 214 -21.15 -6.35 1.26
C ALA A 214 -22.58 -6.86 0.90
N ARG A 215 -23.00 -7.99 1.51
CA ARG A 215 -24.39 -8.46 1.57
C ARG A 215 -25.20 -7.59 2.58
N PHE A 216 -25.58 -6.37 2.20
CA PHE A 216 -26.39 -5.43 3.02
C PHE A 216 -27.87 -5.78 3.16
#